data_AF-A0A8X7WTY7-F1
#
_entry.id   AF-A0A8X7WTY7-F1
#
_cell.length_a   1.000
_cell.length_b   1.000
_cell.length_c   1.000
_cell.angle_alpha   90.00
_cell.angle_beta   90.00
_cell.angle_gamma   90.00
#
_symmetry.space_group_name_H-M   'P 1'
#
loop_
_entity.id
_entity.type
_entity.pdbx_description
1 polymer ?
#
loop_
_entity_poly.entity_id
_entity_poly.type
_entity_poly.pdbx_seq_one_letter_code
_entity_poly.pdbx_strand_id
1 'polypeptide(L)'
;MLALLVTLLFGGQSNACSCGPQHPQTAFCHSDIVIKGKIIQREQVTTGNANEGSEWIRYEIKQTKMFKGFEKATDVQYLYTPHDGGLCGFEPTDDVLDNQKELVIAGMMGEDGRVSVSVCSFIQPWANLTSSQKRGIMFTYKNHCNCKISPCQFVPCALSSEQECLWTDGLFTRSWDHVQAQQYACVKQDNGVCGWAPQKPTGLRDHPREITFISSAYDDVTSSTVAIDGVISTASASDNVTSGAGDTDDVTYALDITFSASP
;
A
#
# COMPACT_ATOMS: atom_id res chain seq x y z
N MET A 1 9.41 57.09 -22.20
CA MET A 1 9.13 56.21 -21.05
C MET A 1 8.18 55.12 -21.53
N LEU A 2 8.71 53.99 -22.01
CA LEU A 2 7.90 52.82 -22.35
C LEU A 2 7.71 52.00 -21.07
N ALA A 3 6.44 51.69 -20.78
CA ALA A 3 6.03 50.84 -19.68
C ALA A 3 6.50 49.40 -19.91
N LEU A 4 7.26 48.84 -18.96
CA LEU A 4 7.49 47.40 -18.84
C LEU A 4 6.69 46.91 -17.62
N LEU A 5 5.40 46.64 -17.83
CA LEU A 5 4.59 45.87 -16.90
C LEU A 5 4.84 44.40 -17.23
N VAL A 6 5.86 43.82 -16.59
CA VAL A 6 6.13 42.38 -16.67
C VAL A 6 4.99 41.68 -15.94
N THR A 7 4.13 41.03 -16.71
CA THR A 7 3.09 40.14 -16.23
C THR A 7 3.73 38.95 -15.52
N LEU A 8 3.60 38.89 -14.20
CA LEU A 8 3.77 37.68 -13.40
C LEU A 8 2.64 36.70 -13.74
N LEU A 9 2.73 36.05 -14.90
CA LEU A 9 1.93 34.90 -15.28
C LEU A 9 2.74 33.63 -15.03
N PHE A 10 3.09 33.40 -13.77
CA PHE A 10 3.42 32.07 -13.27
C PHE A 10 2.65 31.90 -11.96
N GLY A 11 1.32 31.82 -12.07
CA GLY A 11 0.49 31.19 -11.05
C GLY A 11 0.78 29.69 -11.07
N GLY A 12 1.97 29.30 -10.63
CA GLY A 12 2.23 27.92 -10.27
C GLY A 12 1.26 27.59 -9.15
N GLN A 13 0.41 26.57 -9.34
CA GLN A 13 -0.40 26.03 -8.27
C GLN A 13 0.56 25.71 -7.12
N SER A 14 0.48 26.48 -6.04
CA SER A 14 1.17 26.11 -4.82
C SER A 14 0.53 24.82 -4.34
N ASN A 15 1.25 23.69 -4.45
CA ASN A 15 0.88 22.46 -3.76
C ASN A 15 1.06 22.68 -2.26
N ALA A 16 0.10 23.39 -1.65
CA ALA A 16 0.05 23.66 -0.22
C ALA A 16 -0.48 22.45 0.57
N CYS A 17 -1.20 21.53 -0.10
CA CYS A 17 -1.68 20.32 0.52
C CYS A 17 -0.56 19.28 0.68
N SER A 18 -0.40 18.76 1.89
CA SER A 18 0.49 17.64 2.19
C SER A 18 -0.26 16.58 3.00
N CYS A 19 -0.09 15.32 2.62
CA CYS A 19 -0.73 14.19 3.27
C CYS A 19 0.30 13.37 4.06
N GLY A 20 -0.08 12.94 5.26
CA GLY A 20 0.69 11.92 5.98
C GLY A 20 0.51 10.54 5.33
N PRO A 21 1.44 9.60 5.58
CA PRO A 21 1.28 8.23 5.10
C PRO A 21 0.07 7.57 5.75
N GLN A 22 -0.77 6.93 4.94
CA GLN A 22 -1.97 6.28 5.41
C GLN A 22 -2.07 4.86 4.85
N HIS A 23 -2.02 3.87 5.74
CA HIS A 23 -2.23 2.48 5.36
C HIS A 23 -3.70 2.27 4.90
N PRO A 24 -4.00 1.42 3.91
CA PRO A 24 -5.37 1.19 3.43
C PRO A 24 -6.38 0.84 4.53
N GLN A 25 -5.96 0.03 5.52
CA GLN A 25 -6.77 -0.25 6.70
C GLN A 25 -7.04 0.99 7.55
N THR A 26 -6.05 1.86 7.77
CA THR A 26 -6.22 3.11 8.52
C THR A 26 -7.19 4.03 7.80
N ALA A 27 -7.10 4.14 6.47
CA ALA A 27 -8.05 4.90 5.67
C ALA A 27 -9.47 4.33 5.80
N PHE A 28 -9.64 3.02 5.65
CA PHE A 28 -10.93 2.36 5.86
C PHE A 28 -11.50 2.63 7.27
N CYS A 29 -10.66 2.55 8.30
CA CYS A 29 -11.10 2.68 9.68
C CYS A 29 -11.44 4.11 10.07
N HIS A 30 -10.72 5.11 9.56
CA HIS A 30 -10.98 6.52 9.86
C HIS A 30 -12.05 7.16 8.98
N SER A 31 -12.39 6.58 7.83
CA SER A 31 -13.49 7.07 6.98
C SER A 31 -14.86 6.69 7.53
N ASP A 32 -15.88 7.51 7.32
CA ASP A 32 -17.25 7.19 7.71
C ASP A 32 -17.94 6.27 6.70
N ILE A 33 -17.65 6.51 5.43
CA ILE A 33 -18.21 5.82 4.28
C ILE A 33 -17.07 5.19 3.49
N VAL A 34 -17.23 3.93 3.09
CA VAL A 34 -16.33 3.29 2.13
C VAL A 34 -17.17 2.60 1.07
N ILE A 35 -17.04 3.05 -0.18
CA ILE A 35 -17.83 2.56 -1.32
C ILE A 35 -16.95 2.15 -2.49
N LYS A 36 -17.54 1.41 -3.42
CA LYS A 36 -17.07 1.22 -4.78
C LYS A 36 -18.06 1.87 -5.74
N GLY A 37 -17.58 2.62 -6.72
CA GLY A 37 -18.44 3.29 -7.68
C GLY A 37 -17.67 3.94 -8.82
N LYS A 38 -18.40 4.61 -9.72
CA LYS A 38 -17.83 5.37 -10.84
C LYS A 38 -18.20 6.84 -10.73
N ILE A 39 -17.27 7.71 -11.05
CA ILE A 39 -17.54 9.15 -11.22
C ILE A 39 -18.21 9.33 -12.58
N ILE A 40 -19.38 9.97 -12.59
CA ILE A 40 -20.20 10.17 -13.80
C ILE A 40 -20.10 11.61 -14.28
N GLN A 41 -20.23 12.56 -13.37
CA GLN A 41 -20.30 13.98 -13.69
C GLN A 41 -19.58 14.82 -12.65
N ARG A 42 -18.99 15.93 -13.10
CA ARG A 42 -18.37 16.98 -12.28
C ARG A 42 -19.20 18.25 -12.38
N GLU A 43 -19.44 18.89 -11.24
CA GLU A 43 -20.14 20.17 -11.17
C GLU A 43 -19.48 21.06 -10.11
N GLN A 44 -19.30 22.34 -10.42
CA GLN A 44 -18.89 23.33 -9.43
C GLN A 44 -20.14 23.81 -8.68
N VAL A 45 -20.07 23.80 -7.36
CA VAL A 45 -21.18 24.22 -6.49
C VAL A 45 -20.67 25.22 -5.46
N THR A 46 -21.38 26.32 -5.28
CA THR A 46 -21.09 27.27 -4.21
C THR A 46 -21.87 26.86 -2.96
N THR A 47 -21.17 26.61 -1.87
CA THR A 47 -21.80 26.35 -0.56
C THR A 47 -21.70 27.60 0.29
N GLY A 48 -22.85 28.20 0.64
CA GLY A 48 -22.93 29.39 1.49
C GLY A 48 -23.76 30.51 0.86
N ASN A 49 -23.86 31.65 1.55
CA ASN A 49 -24.52 32.85 1.02
C ASN A 49 -23.64 33.52 -0.05
N ALA A 50 -24.24 34.26 -0.98
CA ALA A 50 -23.60 34.83 -2.17
C ALA A 50 -22.32 35.68 -1.93
N ASN A 51 -22.05 36.12 -0.70
CA ASN A 51 -20.90 36.95 -0.35
C ASN A 51 -19.79 36.20 0.43
N GLU A 52 -20.05 34.96 0.89
CA GLU A 52 -19.14 34.15 1.74
C GLU A 52 -19.11 32.67 1.32
N GLY A 53 -19.57 32.38 0.11
CA GLY A 53 -19.66 31.02 -0.41
C GLY A 53 -18.27 30.44 -0.66
N SER A 54 -17.98 29.28 -0.08
CA SER A 54 -16.81 28.50 -0.49
C SER A 54 -17.16 27.76 -1.79
N GLU A 55 -16.24 27.77 -2.75
CA GLU A 55 -16.36 26.98 -3.98
C GLU A 55 -16.00 25.53 -3.69
N TRP A 56 -16.91 24.63 -4.02
CA TRP A 56 -16.74 23.18 -3.92
C TRP A 56 -16.92 22.54 -5.29
N ILE A 57 -16.32 21.37 -5.47
CA ILE A 57 -16.65 20.49 -6.58
C ILE A 57 -17.52 19.37 -6.03
N ARG A 58 -18.62 19.09 -6.74
CA ARG A 58 -19.50 17.96 -6.54
C ARG A 58 -19.29 16.95 -7.65
N TYR A 59 -19.05 15.70 -7.30
CA TYR A 59 -19.03 14.58 -8.23
C TYR A 59 -20.27 13.71 -8.05
N GLU A 60 -20.99 13.44 -9.14
CA GLU A 60 -22.04 12.44 -9.16
C GLU A 60 -21.42 11.05 -9.25
N ILE A 61 -21.78 10.18 -8.31
CA ILE A 61 -21.27 8.82 -8.19
C ILE A 61 -22.37 7.81 -8.50
N LYS A 62 -22.08 6.93 -9.46
CA LYS A 62 -22.82 5.69 -9.61
C LYS A 62 -22.25 4.66 -8.65
N GLN A 63 -22.80 4.58 -7.44
CA GLN A 63 -22.41 3.58 -6.45
C GLN A 63 -22.71 2.17 -6.95
N THR A 64 -21.75 1.27 -6.88
CA THR A 64 -21.93 -0.15 -7.23
C THR A 64 -21.87 -1.07 -6.02
N LYS A 65 -21.17 -0.65 -4.96
CA LYS A 65 -21.12 -1.39 -3.69
C LYS A 65 -20.80 -0.47 -2.52
N MET A 66 -21.37 -0.75 -1.36
CA MET A 66 -20.95 -0.15 -0.09
C MET A 66 -20.19 -1.22 0.74
N PHE A 67 -19.14 -0.81 1.44
CA PHE A 67 -18.34 -1.65 2.33
C PHE A 67 -18.40 -1.17 3.79
N LYS A 68 -18.58 0.14 4.01
CA LYS A 68 -18.74 0.78 5.33
C LYS A 68 -19.72 1.96 5.20
N GLY A 69 -20.51 2.20 6.26
CA GLY A 69 -21.42 3.36 6.33
C GLY A 69 -22.90 3.04 6.19
N PHE A 70 -23.28 1.75 6.23
CA PHE A 70 -24.68 1.30 6.10
C PHE A 70 -25.61 1.88 7.17
N GLU A 71 -25.05 2.23 8.34
CA GLU A 71 -25.75 2.88 9.44
C GLU A 71 -25.94 4.39 9.25
N LYS A 72 -25.21 5.00 8.30
CA LYS A 72 -25.20 6.46 8.07
C LYS A 72 -25.93 6.86 6.79
N ALA A 73 -25.81 6.06 5.73
CA ALA A 73 -26.48 6.29 4.46
C ALA A 73 -26.89 4.98 3.80
N THR A 74 -28.02 5.00 3.09
CA THR A 74 -28.45 3.87 2.26
C THR A 74 -27.68 3.81 0.93
N ASP A 75 -27.39 4.98 0.36
CA ASP A 75 -26.67 5.12 -0.91
C ASP A 75 -25.95 6.47 -0.95
N VAL A 76 -24.84 6.53 -1.67
CA VAL A 76 -24.00 7.72 -1.82
C VAL A 76 -24.03 8.17 -3.28
N GLN A 77 -24.81 9.22 -3.54
CA GLN A 77 -25.00 9.78 -4.88
C GLN A 77 -23.99 10.85 -5.23
N TYR A 78 -23.47 11.56 -4.22
CA TYR A 78 -22.58 12.71 -4.42
C TYR A 78 -21.38 12.66 -3.50
N LEU A 79 -20.22 13.06 -4.03
CA LEU A 79 -19.02 13.38 -3.26
C LEU A 79 -18.70 14.86 -3.39
N TYR A 80 -18.22 15.45 -2.30
CA TYR A 80 -17.84 16.85 -2.24
C TYR A 80 -16.34 16.96 -1.98
N THR A 81 -15.70 17.92 -2.62
CA THR A 81 -14.30 18.25 -2.37
C THR A 81 -14.09 19.75 -2.53
N PRO A 82 -13.09 20.35 -1.85
CA PRO A 82 -12.68 21.72 -2.12
C PRO A 82 -12.36 21.92 -3.62
N HIS A 83 -12.69 23.11 -4.15
CA HIS A 83 -12.39 23.45 -5.55
C HIS A 83 -10.89 23.61 -5.82
N ASP A 84 -10.14 24.12 -4.84
CA ASP A 84 -8.71 24.40 -4.96
C ASP A 84 -7.86 23.21 -4.48
N GLY A 85 -6.89 22.78 -5.29
CA GLY A 85 -5.91 21.75 -4.93
C GLY A 85 -5.03 22.13 -3.74
N GLY A 86 -4.76 23.43 -3.54
CA GLY A 86 -4.09 23.97 -2.36
C GLY A 86 -4.89 23.78 -1.06
N LEU A 87 -6.22 23.63 -1.17
CA LEU A 87 -7.11 23.24 -0.07
C LEU A 87 -7.37 21.72 -0.04
N CYS A 88 -6.48 20.94 -0.65
CA CYS A 88 -6.60 19.48 -0.78
C CYS A 88 -7.77 19.01 -1.66
N GLY A 89 -8.21 19.84 -2.61
CA GLY A 89 -9.22 19.49 -3.59
C GLY A 89 -8.84 18.27 -4.45
N PHE A 90 -9.65 17.22 -4.41
CA PHE A 90 -9.50 16.02 -5.22
C PHE A 90 -10.00 16.24 -6.66
N GLU A 91 -9.14 15.93 -7.62
CA GLU A 91 -9.50 15.88 -9.04
C GLU A 91 -9.10 14.50 -9.61
N PRO A 92 -10.06 13.73 -10.15
CA PRO A 92 -9.75 12.45 -10.79
C PRO A 92 -8.96 12.68 -12.07
N THR A 93 -8.09 11.72 -12.42
CA THR A 93 -7.32 11.77 -13.67
C THR A 93 -8.22 11.55 -14.90
N ASP A 94 -7.81 12.07 -16.05
CA ASP A 94 -8.54 11.88 -17.32
C ASP A 94 -8.78 10.41 -17.64
N ASP A 95 -7.77 9.55 -17.42
CA ASP A 95 -7.89 8.10 -17.60
C ASP A 95 -8.97 7.45 -16.71
N VAL A 96 -9.22 7.99 -15.52
CA VAL A 96 -10.32 7.52 -14.66
C VAL A 96 -11.67 7.93 -15.22
N LEU A 97 -11.78 9.15 -15.76
CA LEU A 97 -13.01 9.70 -16.32
C LEU A 97 -13.35 9.08 -17.67
N ASP A 98 -12.41 9.10 -18.63
CA ASP A 98 -12.58 8.64 -20.00
C ASP A 98 -12.93 7.15 -20.06
N ASN A 99 -12.28 6.34 -19.22
CA ASN A 99 -12.54 4.90 -19.15
C ASN A 99 -13.59 4.52 -18.10
N GLN A 100 -14.18 5.51 -17.42
CA GLN A 100 -15.16 5.34 -16.35
C GLN A 100 -14.75 4.22 -15.37
N LYS A 101 -13.53 4.32 -14.83
CA LYS A 101 -12.95 3.29 -13.96
C LYS A 101 -13.77 3.19 -12.67
N GLU A 102 -14.01 1.96 -12.20
CA GLU A 102 -14.53 1.76 -10.84
C GLU A 102 -13.43 2.09 -9.84
N LEU A 103 -13.77 2.96 -8.89
CA LEU A 103 -12.90 3.37 -7.79
C LEU A 103 -13.40 2.75 -6.48
N VAL A 104 -12.48 2.40 -5.59
CA VAL A 104 -12.78 2.41 -4.15
C VAL A 104 -12.62 3.83 -3.64
N ILE A 105 -13.55 4.28 -2.80
CA ILE A 105 -13.59 5.64 -2.27
C ILE A 105 -13.86 5.56 -0.78
N ALA A 106 -12.93 6.07 0.03
CA ALA A 106 -13.08 6.21 1.48
C ALA A 106 -13.27 7.69 1.82
N GLY A 107 -14.47 8.06 2.29
CA GLY A 107 -14.89 9.45 2.51
C GLY A 107 -15.39 9.71 3.93
N MET A 108 -15.41 10.98 4.31
CA MET A 108 -15.92 11.45 5.60
C MET A 108 -17.35 11.97 5.42
N MET A 109 -18.23 11.73 6.39
CA MET A 109 -19.59 12.26 6.35
C MET A 109 -19.71 13.44 7.32
N GLY A 110 -20.03 14.61 6.77
CA GLY A 110 -20.35 15.79 7.57
C GLY A 110 -21.68 15.67 8.30
N GLU A 111 -21.90 16.55 9.28
CA GLU A 111 -23.18 16.62 10.02
C GLU A 111 -24.38 16.99 9.13
N ASP A 112 -24.10 17.62 7.98
CA ASP A 112 -25.07 17.94 6.94
C ASP A 112 -25.41 16.75 6.02
N GLY A 113 -24.86 15.56 6.29
CA GLY A 113 -25.07 14.34 5.53
C GLY A 113 -24.27 14.27 4.22
N ARG A 114 -23.42 15.26 3.92
CA ARG A 114 -22.58 15.24 2.71
C ARG A 114 -21.34 14.39 2.94
N VAL A 115 -20.99 13.59 1.92
CA VAL A 115 -19.74 12.81 1.93
C VAL A 115 -18.64 13.63 1.27
N SER A 116 -17.61 13.97 2.03
CA SER A 116 -16.45 14.72 1.55
C SER A 116 -15.22 13.84 1.34
N VAL A 117 -14.42 14.21 0.34
CA VAL A 117 -13.14 13.60 0.01
C VAL A 117 -12.09 14.68 -0.25
N SER A 118 -10.82 14.31 -0.19
CA SER A 118 -9.69 15.17 -0.50
C SER A 118 -8.60 14.37 -1.22
N VAL A 119 -7.51 15.03 -1.64
CA VAL A 119 -6.33 14.34 -2.20
C VAL A 119 -5.69 13.36 -1.20
N CYS A 120 -5.97 13.48 0.10
CA CYS A 120 -5.48 12.56 1.12
C CYS A 120 -6.43 11.37 1.38
N SER A 121 -7.63 11.38 0.79
CA SER A 121 -8.57 10.25 0.90
C SER A 121 -8.04 9.03 0.15
N PHE A 122 -8.36 7.84 0.66
CA PHE A 122 -8.04 6.60 -0.05
C PHE A 122 -9.01 6.40 -1.22
N ILE A 123 -8.59 6.88 -2.39
CA ILE A 123 -9.30 6.78 -3.66
C ILE A 123 -8.39 6.09 -4.67
N GLN A 124 -8.76 4.89 -5.12
CA GLN A 124 -7.92 4.08 -6.01
C GLN A 124 -8.78 3.30 -7.01
N PRO A 125 -8.32 3.10 -8.26
CA PRO A 125 -8.99 2.18 -9.18
C PRO A 125 -9.08 0.78 -8.59
N TRP A 126 -10.30 0.24 -8.51
CA TRP A 126 -10.54 -1.09 -7.95
C TRP A 126 -9.71 -2.18 -8.64
N ALA A 127 -9.50 -2.05 -9.95
CA ALA A 127 -8.68 -2.97 -10.72
C ALA A 127 -7.22 -3.02 -10.21
N ASN A 128 -6.67 -1.88 -9.78
CA ASN A 128 -5.26 -1.75 -9.37
C ASN A 128 -5.00 -2.29 -7.96
N LEU A 129 -6.03 -2.46 -7.13
CA LEU A 129 -5.87 -3.02 -5.78
C LEU A 129 -5.43 -4.48 -5.84
N THR A 130 -4.52 -4.86 -4.95
CA THR A 130 -4.12 -6.26 -4.79
C THR A 130 -5.29 -7.11 -4.29
N SER A 131 -5.24 -8.43 -4.53
CA SER A 131 -6.23 -9.37 -3.99
C SER A 131 -6.31 -9.31 -2.45
N SER A 132 -5.19 -9.01 -1.80
CA SER A 132 -5.05 -8.84 -0.36
C SER A 132 -5.74 -7.55 0.13
N GLN A 133 -5.56 -6.42 -0.55
CA GLN A 133 -6.27 -5.17 -0.25
C GLN A 133 -7.78 -5.31 -0.47
N LYS A 134 -8.19 -5.94 -1.58
CA LYS A 134 -9.62 -6.24 -1.86
C LYS A 134 -10.23 -7.09 -0.75
N ARG A 135 -9.55 -8.15 -0.30
CA ARG A 135 -9.99 -8.96 0.86
C ARG A 135 -10.06 -8.12 2.14
N GLY A 136 -9.05 -7.30 2.38
CA GLY A 136 -8.99 -6.37 3.51
C GLY A 136 -10.25 -5.49 3.59
N ILE A 137 -10.57 -4.79 2.50
CA ILE A 137 -11.74 -3.92 2.39
C ILE A 137 -13.05 -4.70 2.57
N MET A 138 -13.14 -5.89 1.98
CA MET A 138 -14.39 -6.67 1.96
C MET A 138 -14.69 -7.38 3.28
N PHE A 139 -13.67 -7.82 4.03
CA PHE A 139 -13.87 -8.79 5.12
C PHE A 139 -13.08 -8.50 6.39
N THR A 140 -11.90 -7.89 6.29
CA THR A 140 -10.95 -7.84 7.42
C THR A 140 -10.96 -6.50 8.14
N TYR A 141 -10.80 -5.39 7.41
CA TYR A 141 -10.46 -4.09 8.01
C TYR A 141 -11.51 -3.62 9.03
N LYS A 142 -12.80 -3.74 8.71
CA LYS A 142 -13.91 -3.35 9.60
C LYS A 142 -13.81 -3.99 10.99
N ASN A 143 -13.46 -5.26 11.06
CA ASN A 143 -13.45 -6.03 12.31
C ASN A 143 -12.19 -5.78 13.16
N HIS A 144 -11.19 -5.10 12.60
CA HIS A 144 -9.90 -4.88 13.24
C HIS A 144 -9.52 -3.39 13.31
N CYS A 145 -10.50 -2.48 13.24
CA CYS A 145 -10.25 -1.05 13.44
C CYS A 145 -9.80 -0.67 14.86
N ASN A 146 -9.98 -1.57 15.83
CA ASN A 146 -9.43 -1.39 17.19
C ASN A 146 -7.90 -1.54 17.24
N CYS A 147 -7.28 -2.09 16.19
CA CYS A 147 -5.83 -2.13 16.07
C CYS A 147 -5.32 -0.89 15.33
N LYS A 148 -4.45 -0.13 15.98
CA LYS A 148 -3.84 1.07 15.42
C LYS A 148 -2.60 0.73 14.60
N ILE A 149 -2.46 1.33 13.42
CA ILE A 149 -1.26 1.18 12.58
C ILE A 149 -0.42 2.44 12.72
N SER A 150 0.80 2.29 13.22
CA SER A 150 1.72 3.40 13.50
C SER A 150 2.82 3.44 12.43
N PRO A 151 2.87 4.45 11.54
CA PRO A 151 3.95 4.59 10.56
C PRO A 151 5.28 4.89 11.25
N CYS A 152 6.31 4.10 10.96
CA CYS A 152 7.68 4.35 11.35
C CYS A 152 8.33 5.29 10.32
N GLN A 153 8.30 6.60 10.57
CA GLN A 153 8.85 7.60 9.65
C GLN A 153 10.34 7.88 9.89
N PHE A 154 10.82 7.66 11.12
CA PHE A 154 12.20 7.88 11.54
C PHE A 154 12.58 6.85 12.61
N VAL A 155 13.85 6.43 12.63
CA VAL A 155 14.38 5.54 13.68
C VAL A 155 14.88 6.36 14.88
N PRO A 156 14.76 5.87 16.12
CA PRO A 156 14.08 4.62 16.50
C PRO A 156 12.56 4.79 16.57
N CYS A 157 11.82 3.74 16.19
CA CYS A 157 10.37 3.67 16.31
C CYS A 157 10.01 2.40 17.10
N ALA A 158 9.10 2.53 18.05
CA ALA A 158 8.69 1.44 18.93
C ALA A 158 7.17 1.45 19.10
N LEU A 159 6.61 0.29 19.42
CA LEU A 159 5.20 0.17 19.75
C LEU A 159 4.92 0.88 21.07
N SER A 160 3.84 1.66 21.11
CA SER A 160 3.40 2.33 22.33
C SER A 160 2.41 1.49 23.14
N SER A 161 1.82 0.45 22.53
CA SER A 161 0.93 -0.50 23.20
C SER A 161 0.84 -1.83 22.43
N GLU A 162 0.24 -2.85 23.06
CA GLU A 162 -0.07 -4.14 22.45
C GLU A 162 -1.18 -4.07 21.38
N GLN A 163 -1.86 -2.92 21.24
CA GLN A 163 -2.93 -2.70 20.25
C GLN A 163 -2.42 -1.98 19.00
N GLU A 164 -1.11 -2.00 18.77
CA GLU A 164 -0.47 -1.33 17.65
C GLU A 164 0.30 -2.29 16.73
N CYS A 165 0.27 -2.03 15.42
CA CYS A 165 1.22 -2.59 14.47
C CYS A 165 2.12 -1.50 13.92
N LEU A 166 3.43 -1.74 13.94
CA LEU A 166 4.42 -0.84 13.38
C LEU A 166 4.49 -1.02 11.86
N TRP A 167 4.29 0.07 11.11
CA TRP A 167 4.33 0.07 9.65
C TRP A 167 5.65 0.66 9.16
N THR A 168 6.46 -0.15 8.50
CA THR A 168 7.86 0.11 8.17
C THR A 168 8.14 0.21 6.67
N ASP A 169 7.13 0.00 5.80
CA ASP A 169 7.29 0.05 4.33
C ASP A 169 8.04 1.31 3.86
N GLY A 170 7.68 2.48 4.39
CA GLY A 170 8.26 3.76 3.98
C GLY A 170 9.54 4.18 4.70
N LEU A 171 10.11 3.36 5.59
CA LEU A 171 11.22 3.76 6.46
C LEU A 171 12.47 4.18 5.68
N PHE A 172 12.83 3.42 4.65
CA PHE A 172 14.05 3.64 3.86
C PHE A 172 13.79 4.34 2.52
N THR A 173 12.66 4.05 1.88
CA THR A 173 12.36 4.52 0.52
C THR A 173 11.42 5.72 0.50
N ARG A 174 10.74 6.02 1.62
CA ARG A 174 9.58 6.92 1.69
C ARG A 174 8.40 6.49 0.80
N SER A 175 8.46 5.30 0.20
CA SER A 175 7.36 4.67 -0.51
C SER A 175 6.55 3.81 0.45
N TRP A 176 5.29 4.17 0.64
CA TRP A 176 4.41 3.51 1.61
C TRP A 176 3.54 2.42 0.98
N ASP A 177 3.39 2.39 -0.34
CA ASP A 177 2.66 1.32 -1.04
C ASP A 177 3.59 0.14 -1.32
N HIS A 178 3.90 -0.63 -0.26
CA HIS A 178 4.76 -1.80 -0.34
C HIS A 178 4.13 -3.00 0.38
N VAL A 179 4.92 -4.01 0.74
CA VAL A 179 4.46 -5.31 1.23
C VAL A 179 3.43 -5.21 2.36
N GLN A 180 3.64 -4.40 3.41
CA GLN A 180 2.65 -4.34 4.50
C GLN A 180 1.33 -3.73 4.02
N ALA A 181 1.38 -2.59 3.30
CA ALA A 181 0.20 -1.94 2.72
C ALA A 181 -0.54 -2.78 1.67
N GLN A 182 0.20 -3.58 0.91
CA GLN A 182 -0.34 -4.36 -0.20
C GLN A 182 -0.80 -5.76 0.21
N GLN A 183 -0.20 -6.38 1.22
CA GLN A 183 -0.39 -7.80 1.50
C GLN A 183 -0.87 -8.11 2.92
N TYR A 184 -0.76 -7.17 3.86
CA TYR A 184 -1.05 -7.42 5.27
C TYR A 184 -2.20 -6.55 5.80
N ALA A 185 -2.75 -6.97 6.93
CA ALA A 185 -3.63 -6.18 7.77
C ALA A 185 -3.16 -6.30 9.22
N CYS A 186 -3.34 -5.25 10.01
CA CYS A 186 -3.11 -5.28 11.44
C CYS A 186 -4.35 -5.85 12.12
N VAL A 187 -4.26 -7.07 12.64
CA VAL A 187 -5.39 -7.81 13.19
C VAL A 187 -5.18 -8.09 14.67
N LYS A 188 -6.30 -8.07 15.42
CA LYS A 188 -6.32 -8.47 16.82
C LYS A 188 -6.31 -9.99 16.88
N GLN A 189 -5.29 -10.56 17.51
CA GLN A 189 -5.15 -11.99 17.73
C GLN A 189 -5.96 -12.45 18.95
N ASP A 190 -6.08 -13.77 19.14
CA ASP A 190 -6.88 -14.36 20.23
C ASP A 190 -6.35 -13.98 21.62
N ASN A 191 -5.04 -13.73 21.74
CA ASN A 191 -4.41 -13.25 22.98
C ASN A 191 -4.69 -11.77 23.27
N GLY A 192 -5.44 -11.08 22.41
CA GLY A 192 -5.78 -9.67 22.55
C GLY A 192 -4.76 -8.68 21.95
N VAL A 193 -3.61 -9.17 21.50
CA VAL A 193 -2.52 -8.37 20.92
C VAL A 193 -2.76 -8.16 19.43
N CYS A 194 -2.46 -6.96 18.93
CA CYS A 194 -2.52 -6.64 17.51
C CYS A 194 -1.20 -7.02 16.82
N GLY A 195 -1.29 -7.62 15.64
CA GLY A 195 -0.12 -7.98 14.84
C GLY A 195 -0.44 -8.05 13.35
N TRP A 196 0.61 -7.98 12.52
CA TRP A 196 0.46 -8.11 11.07
C TRP A 196 0.06 -9.53 10.69
N ALA A 197 -1.06 -9.66 9.98
CA ALA A 197 -1.50 -10.93 9.40
C ALA A 197 -1.63 -10.82 7.87
N PRO A 198 -1.09 -11.80 7.12
CA PRO A 198 -1.20 -11.81 5.67
C PRO A 198 -2.66 -11.98 5.23
N GLN A 199 -3.07 -11.25 4.20
CA GLN A 199 -4.43 -11.28 3.66
C GLN A 199 -4.56 -12.26 2.48
N LYS A 200 -3.63 -13.21 2.34
CA LYS A 200 -3.74 -14.29 1.34
C LYS A 200 -4.83 -15.29 1.80
N PRO A 201 -5.61 -15.88 0.87
CA PRO A 201 -6.58 -16.90 1.24
C PRO A 201 -5.86 -18.09 1.86
N THR A 202 -6.33 -18.56 3.02
CA THR A 202 -5.76 -19.67 3.80
C THR A 202 -5.89 -21.06 3.15
N GLY A 203 -6.25 -21.13 1.86
CA GLY A 203 -6.27 -22.35 1.05
C GLY A 203 -4.97 -22.63 0.27
N LEU A 204 -4.01 -21.71 0.29
CA LEU A 204 -2.64 -21.94 -0.18
C LEU A 204 -1.72 -21.88 1.05
N ARG A 205 -1.85 -22.85 1.95
CA ARG A 205 -0.69 -23.20 2.78
C ARG A 205 0.29 -23.84 1.82
N ASP A 206 1.22 -23.04 1.28
CA ASP A 206 2.51 -23.61 0.88
C ASP A 206 2.95 -24.43 2.08
N HIS A 207 2.98 -25.75 1.92
CA HIS A 207 3.68 -26.59 2.89
C HIS A 207 5.07 -25.98 3.04
N PRO A 208 5.61 -25.87 4.27
CA PRO A 208 7.01 -25.54 4.39
C PRO A 208 7.76 -26.51 3.48
N ARG A 209 8.46 -25.98 2.45
CA ARG A 209 9.30 -26.81 1.60
C ARG A 209 10.29 -27.47 2.54
N GLU A 210 10.09 -28.76 2.77
CA GLU A 210 10.95 -29.56 3.62
C GLU A 210 12.27 -29.70 2.86
N ILE A 211 13.23 -28.81 3.17
CA ILE A 211 14.59 -28.91 2.64
C ILE A 211 15.19 -30.14 3.32
N THR A 212 15.11 -31.28 2.64
CA THR A 212 15.74 -32.51 3.10
C THR A 212 17.18 -32.49 2.62
N PHE A 213 18.11 -32.21 3.54
CA PHE A 213 19.54 -32.35 3.26
C PHE A 213 19.88 -33.85 3.24
N ILE A 214 20.16 -34.39 2.05
CA ILE A 214 20.69 -35.74 1.91
C ILE A 214 22.22 -35.62 1.91
N SER A 215 22.85 -35.93 3.04
CA SER A 215 24.30 -36.19 3.05
C SER A 215 24.53 -37.69 2.84
N SER A 216 25.22 -38.04 1.75
CA SER A 216 25.84 -39.36 1.63
C SER A 216 27.33 -39.18 1.84
N ALA A 217 27.86 -39.75 2.92
CA ALA A 217 29.30 -39.85 3.11
C ALA A 217 29.82 -41.00 2.23
N TYR A 218 30.60 -40.66 1.21
CA TYR A 218 31.47 -41.61 0.51
C TYR A 218 32.76 -40.86 0.12
N ASP A 219 33.87 -41.30 0.71
CA ASP A 219 35.27 -40.93 0.43
C ASP A 219 35.57 -39.47 0.02
N ASP A 220 35.96 -38.68 1.04
CA ASP A 220 36.79 -37.46 1.01
C ASP A 220 36.49 -36.34 -0.02
N VAL A 221 35.25 -36.23 -0.51
CA VAL A 221 34.76 -35.04 -1.24
C VAL A 221 33.40 -34.63 -0.69
N THR A 222 33.31 -33.45 -0.05
CA THR A 222 32.02 -32.87 0.36
C THR A 222 31.26 -32.33 -0.85
N SER A 223 30.39 -33.15 -1.45
CA SER A 223 29.38 -32.69 -2.41
C SER A 223 28.03 -32.49 -1.70
N SER A 224 27.47 -31.28 -1.80
CA SER A 224 26.14 -30.98 -1.30
C SER A 224 25.16 -30.96 -2.47
N THR A 225 24.14 -31.82 -2.42
CA THR A 225 23.10 -31.88 -3.46
C THR A 225 21.82 -31.29 -2.92
N VAL A 226 21.22 -30.35 -3.66
CA VAL A 226 19.93 -29.75 -3.31
C VAL A 226 18.89 -30.22 -4.33
N ALA A 227 17.79 -30.77 -3.84
CA ALA A 227 16.63 -31.14 -4.65
C ALA A 227 15.49 -30.16 -4.39
N ILE A 228 14.97 -29.54 -5.46
CA ILE A 228 13.77 -28.69 -5.41
C ILE A 228 12.80 -29.23 -6.46
N ASP A 229 11.60 -29.66 -6.04
CA ASP A 229 10.55 -30.18 -6.92
C ASP A 229 11.01 -31.26 -7.92
N GLY A 230 11.85 -32.20 -7.44
CA GLY A 230 12.36 -33.32 -8.25
C GLY A 230 13.53 -32.97 -9.18
N VAL A 231 13.96 -31.71 -9.23
CA VAL A 231 15.13 -31.28 -9.99
C VAL A 231 16.36 -31.34 -9.08
N ILE A 232 17.33 -32.18 -9.47
CA ILE A 232 18.59 -32.37 -8.73
C ILE A 232 19.61 -31.38 -9.27
N SER A 233 20.10 -30.48 -8.41
CA SER A 233 21.24 -29.61 -8.71
C SER A 233 22.43 -30.00 -7.86
N THR A 234 23.54 -30.34 -8.51
CA THR A 234 24.81 -30.72 -7.88
C THR A 234 25.79 -29.56 -7.96
N ALA A 235 26.31 -29.12 -6.82
CA ALA A 235 27.48 -28.25 -6.76
C ALA A 235 28.67 -29.05 -6.20
N SER A 236 29.82 -28.95 -6.87
CA SER A 236 31.09 -29.52 -6.40
C SER A 236 32.11 -28.39 -6.25
N ALA A 237 32.73 -28.30 -5.08
CA ALA A 237 33.91 -27.46 -4.87
C ALA A 237 35.16 -28.30 -5.15
N SER A 238 36.10 -27.74 -5.91
CA SER A 238 37.42 -28.35 -6.16
C SER A 238 38.47 -27.50 -5.47
N ASP A 239 39.16 -28.04 -4.47
CA ASP A 239 40.27 -27.35 -3.82
C ASP A 239 41.48 -27.32 -4.77
N ASN A 240 41.89 -26.13 -5.21
CA ASN A 240 43.19 -25.96 -5.87
C ASN A 240 44.06 -25.06 -4.99
N VAL A 241 44.77 -25.69 -4.05
CA VAL A 241 45.70 -25.01 -3.13
C VAL A 241 47.00 -24.74 -3.87
N THR A 242 47.33 -23.46 -4.09
CA THR A 242 48.69 -23.06 -4.51
C THR A 242 49.35 -22.31 -3.36
N SER A 243 50.33 -22.95 -2.71
CA SER A 243 51.03 -22.39 -1.55
C SER A 243 52.05 -21.33 -1.96
N GLY A 244 51.84 -20.08 -1.56
CA GLY A 244 52.84 -19.01 -1.55
C GLY A 244 53.05 -18.51 -0.12
N ALA A 245 54.28 -18.58 0.37
CA ALA A 245 54.64 -18.15 1.72
C ALA A 245 54.60 -16.62 1.85
N GLY A 246 53.81 -16.11 2.80
CA GLY A 246 53.76 -14.70 3.18
C GLY A 246 52.58 -14.43 4.12
N ASP A 247 52.85 -13.75 5.22
CA ASP A 247 52.03 -13.55 6.41
C ASP A 247 50.75 -12.69 6.19
N THR A 248 49.75 -12.92 7.04
CA THR A 248 48.48 -12.18 7.28
C THR A 248 47.27 -12.32 6.33
N ASP A 249 46.31 -13.14 6.80
CA ASP A 249 44.84 -13.09 6.70
C ASP A 249 44.17 -12.18 5.65
N ASP A 250 43.96 -12.70 4.44
CA ASP A 250 42.70 -12.55 3.68
C ASP A 250 42.64 -13.63 2.58
N VAL A 251 41.79 -14.64 2.75
CA VAL A 251 41.56 -15.67 1.71
C VAL A 251 40.21 -15.38 1.07
N THR A 252 40.23 -14.69 -0.06
CA THR A 252 39.05 -14.53 -0.90
C THR A 252 38.82 -15.82 -1.69
N TYR A 253 37.77 -16.57 -1.36
CA TYR A 253 37.35 -17.75 -2.12
C TYR A 253 36.56 -17.29 -3.36
N ALA A 254 37.09 -17.53 -4.56
CA ALA A 254 36.32 -17.40 -5.79
C ALA A 254 35.45 -18.65 -5.98
N LEU A 255 34.13 -18.49 -5.88
CA LEU A 255 33.15 -19.53 -6.17
C LEU A 255 32.81 -19.49 -7.66
N ASP A 256 33.43 -20.34 -8.46
CA ASP A 256 33.01 -20.59 -9.85
C ASP A 256 31.82 -21.56 -9.86
N ILE A 257 30.61 -21.02 -10.03
CA ILE A 257 29.39 -21.82 -10.18
C ILE A 257 29.21 -22.15 -11.66
N THR A 258 29.47 -23.40 -12.03
CA THR A 258 29.16 -23.92 -13.37
C THR A 258 27.81 -24.64 -13.35
N PHE A 259 26.85 -24.13 -14.13
CA PHE A 259 25.59 -24.81 -14.37
C PHE A 259 25.75 -25.75 -15.56
N SER A 260 25.65 -27.06 -15.33
CA SER A 260 25.43 -28.01 -16.42
C SER A 260 23.98 -28.48 -16.38
N ALA A 261 23.22 -28.16 -17.43
CA ALA A 261 21.95 -28.82 -17.70
C ALA A 261 22.27 -30.07 -18.53
N SER A 262 22.04 -31.25 -17.97
CA SER A 262 21.91 -32.46 -18.79
C SER A 262 20.46 -32.57 -19.28
N PRO A 263 20.23 -33.08 -20.51
CA PRO A 263 18.92 -33.08 -21.17
C PRO A 263 17.86 -33.93 -20.48
#